data_AF-A0A7W0VVN0-F1
#
_entry.id   AF-A0A7W0VVN0-F1
#
_cell.length_a   1.000
_cell.length_b   1.000
_cell.length_c   1.000
_cell.angle_alpha   90.00
_cell.angle_beta   90.00
_cell.angle_gamma   90.00
#
_symmetry.space_group_name_H-M   'P 1'
#
loop_
_entity.id
_entity.type
_entity.pdbx_description
1 polymer ?
#
loop_
_entity_poly.entity_id
_entity_poly.type
_entity_poly.pdbx_seq_one_letter_code
_entity_poly.pdbx_strand_id
1 'polypeptide(L)'
;MEDLIETIRGATAPNATDDARAAGANACREILRALEPEPPTAPALVSTAPAAEIAQLVTALRGVPTEQLLDLAIEKLRAVVPSAALAAPSPPIRFTLVPVPQS
;
A
#
# COMPACT_ATOMS: atom_id res chain seq x y z
N MET A 1 -1.72 -18.36 -16.84
CA MET A 1 -0.94 -18.38 -15.57
C MET A 1 -0.49 -19.80 -15.25
N GLU A 2 -1.30 -20.78 -15.64
CA GLU A 2 -1.12 -22.22 -15.60
C GLU A 2 0.19 -22.65 -16.27
N ASP A 3 0.56 -22.02 -17.40
CA ASP A 3 1.82 -22.29 -18.10
C ASP A 3 3.07 -21.93 -17.27
N LEU A 4 3.01 -20.87 -16.45
CA LEU A 4 4.12 -20.49 -15.56
C LEU A 4 4.29 -21.51 -14.43
N ILE A 5 3.17 -22.01 -13.90
CA ILE A 5 3.16 -23.01 -12.82
C ILE A 5 3.70 -24.35 -13.32
N GLU A 6 3.30 -24.78 -14.53
CA GLU A 6 3.86 -26.00 -15.14
C GLU A 6 5.35 -25.85 -15.46
N THR A 7 5.79 -24.67 -15.89
CA THR A 7 7.22 -24.37 -16.10
C THR A 7 8.04 -24.49 -14.81
N ILE A 8 7.53 -23.96 -13.69
CA ILE A 8 8.19 -24.06 -12.37
C ILE A 8 8.20 -25.52 -11.88
N ARG A 9 7.12 -26.28 -12.11
CA ARG A 9 7.05 -27.69 -11.74
C ARG A 9 8.07 -28.51 -12.53
N GLY A 10 8.19 -28.28 -13.84
CA GLY A 10 9.22 -28.92 -14.67
C GLY A 10 10.65 -28.56 -14.25
N ALA A 11 10.88 -27.31 -13.87
CA ALA A 11 12.18 -26.82 -13.42
C ALA A 11 12.64 -27.41 -12.06
N THR A 12 11.70 -27.80 -11.21
CA THR A 12 11.99 -28.36 -9.87
C THR A 12 12.09 -29.90 -9.86
N ALA A 13 11.87 -30.55 -11.01
CA ALA A 13 12.05 -31.99 -11.15
C ALA A 13 13.51 -32.42 -10.86
N PRO A 14 13.73 -33.63 -10.30
CA PRO A 14 15.06 -34.10 -9.91
C PRO A 14 16.04 -34.23 -11.08
N ASN A 15 15.54 -34.40 -12.31
CA ASN A 15 16.29 -34.52 -13.55
C ASN A 15 16.16 -33.28 -14.46
N ALA A 16 15.74 -32.13 -13.93
CA ALA A 16 15.63 -30.90 -14.71
C ALA A 16 17.00 -30.46 -15.24
N THR A 17 17.04 -30.16 -16.54
CA THR A 17 18.22 -29.62 -17.22
C THR A 17 18.52 -28.20 -16.72
N ASP A 18 19.74 -27.72 -16.95
CA ASP A 18 20.14 -26.36 -16.55
C ASP A 18 19.26 -25.28 -17.22
N ASP A 19 18.88 -25.51 -18.47
CA ASP A 19 17.97 -24.63 -19.22
C ASP A 19 16.56 -24.61 -18.61
N ALA A 20 16.03 -25.77 -18.20
CA ALA A 20 14.74 -25.85 -17.52
C ALA A 20 14.76 -25.13 -16.16
N ARG A 21 15.87 -25.24 -15.42
CA ARG A 21 16.06 -24.51 -14.15
C ARG A 21 16.13 -23.00 -14.36
N ALA A 22 16.82 -22.54 -15.41
CA ALA A 22 16.88 -21.13 -15.78
C ALA A 22 15.50 -20.59 -16.17
N ALA A 23 14.72 -21.34 -16.95
CA ALA A 23 13.35 -21.00 -17.31
C ALA A 23 12.42 -20.89 -16.09
N GLY A 24 12.49 -21.84 -15.15
CA GLY A 24 11.73 -21.79 -13.91
C GLY A 24 12.10 -20.60 -13.01
N ALA A 25 13.39 -20.26 -12.93
CA ALA A 25 13.85 -19.09 -12.17
C ALA A 25 13.31 -17.77 -12.78
N ASN A 26 13.23 -17.68 -14.10
CA ASN A 26 12.63 -16.53 -14.79
C ASN A 26 11.13 -16.44 -14.51
N ALA A 27 10.38 -17.55 -14.57
CA ALA A 27 8.97 -17.59 -14.23
C ALA A 27 8.70 -17.12 -12.79
N CYS A 28 9.53 -17.52 -11.82
CA CYS A 28 9.44 -17.03 -10.43
C CYS A 28 9.64 -15.50 -10.33
N ARG A 29 10.60 -14.94 -11.08
CA ARG A 29 10.82 -13.48 -11.09
C ARG A 29 9.66 -12.72 -11.69
N GLU A 30 9.01 -13.25 -12.71
CA GLU A 30 7.82 -12.65 -13.29
C GLU A 30 6.65 -12.63 -12.31
N ILE A 31 6.43 -13.73 -11.58
CA ILE A 31 5.41 -13.78 -10.52
C ILE A 31 5.72 -12.75 -9.43
N LEU A 32 6.96 -12.69 -8.96
CA LEU A 32 7.36 -11.72 -7.93
C LEU A 32 7.17 -10.28 -8.42
N ARG A 33 7.49 -9.99 -9.68
CA ARG A 33 7.28 -8.67 -10.29
C ARG A 33 5.80 -8.33 -10.43
N ALA A 34 4.95 -9.30 -10.73
CA ALA A 34 3.50 -9.11 -10.81
C ALA A 34 2.84 -8.92 -9.42
N LEU A 35 3.45 -9.48 -8.38
CA LEU A 35 3.02 -9.35 -6.99
C LEU A 35 3.66 -8.17 -6.25
N GLU A 36 4.64 -7.52 -6.87
CA GLU A 36 5.30 -6.36 -6.29
C GLU A 36 4.22 -5.29 -6.08
N PRO A 37 3.97 -4.87 -4.83
CA PRO A 37 2.95 -3.88 -4.56
C PRO A 37 3.32 -2.63 -5.34
N GLU A 38 2.38 -2.12 -6.14
CA GLU A 38 2.54 -0.81 -6.73
C GLU A 38 2.82 0.15 -5.58
N PRO A 39 3.99 0.82 -5.55
CA PRO A 39 4.26 1.79 -4.51
C PRO A 39 3.06 2.73 -4.54
N PRO A 40 2.44 3.04 -3.38
CA PRO A 40 1.34 3.98 -3.38
C PRO A 40 1.84 5.16 -4.17
N THR A 41 1.14 5.52 -5.26
CA THR A 41 1.47 6.70 -6.04
C THR A 41 1.38 7.82 -5.02
N ALA A 42 2.52 8.18 -4.44
CA ALA A 42 2.61 9.35 -3.60
C ALA A 42 2.07 10.43 -4.51
N PRO A 43 1.02 11.17 -4.10
CA PRO A 43 0.53 12.27 -4.91
C PRO A 43 1.79 13.06 -5.25
N ALA A 44 2.09 13.17 -6.55
CA ALA A 44 3.26 13.89 -6.99
C ALA A 44 3.17 15.23 -6.28
N LEU A 45 4.06 15.49 -5.32
CA LEU A 45 4.18 16.78 -4.70
C LEU A 45 4.76 17.65 -5.80
N VAL A 46 3.89 18.09 -6.71
CA VAL A 46 4.21 19.13 -7.66
C VAL A 46 4.30 20.39 -6.82
N SER A 47 5.48 20.65 -6.29
CA SER A 47 5.81 21.98 -5.83
C SER A 47 7.32 22.14 -5.75
N THR A 48 7.92 22.41 -6.91
CA THR A 48 9.06 23.33 -6.95
C THR A 48 8.52 24.75 -6.77
N ALA A 49 7.82 25.04 -5.68
CA ALA A 49 7.68 26.42 -5.26
C ALA A 49 9.10 26.91 -4.95
N PRO A 50 9.56 28.04 -5.52
CA PRO A 50 10.86 28.57 -5.18
C PRO A 50 10.91 28.74 -3.66
N ALA A 51 11.98 28.29 -3.02
CA ALA A 51 12.12 28.27 -1.55
C ALA A 51 11.80 29.63 -0.88
N ALA A 52 11.89 30.73 -1.64
CA ALA A 52 11.45 32.06 -1.25
C ALA A 52 9.95 32.17 -0.91
N GLU A 53 9.06 31.51 -1.64
CA GLU A 53 7.61 31.55 -1.41
C GLU A 53 7.24 30.77 -0.15
N ILE A 54 7.88 29.61 0.08
CA ILE A 54 7.69 28.82 1.31
C ILE A 54 8.18 29.62 2.53
N ALA A 55 9.33 30.30 2.42
CA ALA A 55 9.86 31.12 3.50
C ALA A 55 8.95 32.31 3.86
N GLN A 56 8.32 32.94 2.87
CA GLN A 56 7.34 34.00 3.10
C GLN A 56 6.07 33.47 3.78
N LEU A 57 5.57 32.31 3.34
CA LEU A 57 4.41 31.67 3.96
C LEU A 57 4.68 31.25 5.41
N VAL A 58 5.84 30.64 5.69
CA VAL A 58 6.25 30.28 7.05
C VAL A 58 6.42 31.52 7.94
N THR A 59 6.87 32.64 7.37
CA THR A 59 6.98 33.90 8.10
C THR A 59 5.61 34.51 8.41
N ALA A 60 4.65 34.41 7.48
CA ALA A 60 3.27 34.84 7.70
C ALA A 60 2.55 33.98 8.77
N LEU A 61 2.88 32.68 8.85
CA LEU A 61 2.29 31.76 9.82
C LEU A 61 2.93 31.83 11.21
N ARG A 62 4.09 32.48 11.37
CA ARG A 62 4.85 32.52 12.63
C ARG A 62 4.15 33.26 13.79
N GLY A 63 3.13 34.05 13.48
CA GLY A 63 2.30 34.77 14.48
C GLY A 63 0.95 34.10 14.78
N VAL A 64 0.66 32.96 14.15
CA VAL A 64 -0.62 32.25 14.33
C VAL A 64 -0.51 31.33 15.56
N PRO A 65 -1.49 31.33 16.48
CA PRO A 65 -1.49 30.39 17.59
C PRO A 65 -1.57 28.95 17.09
N THR A 66 -0.84 28.05 17.76
CA THR A 66 -0.73 26.64 17.38
C THR A 66 -2.09 25.97 17.15
N GLU A 67 -3.09 26.35 17.95
CA GLU A 67 -4.41 25.70 17.93
C GLU A 67 -5.14 26.02 16.63
N GLN A 68 -4.97 27.25 16.13
CA GLN A 68 -5.53 27.70 14.86
C GLN A 68 -4.78 27.10 13.66
N LEU A 69 -3.47 26.81 13.81
CA LEU A 69 -2.71 26.06 12.81
C LEU A 69 -3.18 24.61 12.72
N LEU A 70 -3.47 23.98 13.87
CA LEU A 70 -3.98 22.62 13.93
C LEU A 70 -5.37 22.51 13.30
N ASP A 71 -6.27 23.45 13.58
CA ASP A 71 -7.59 23.49 12.96
C ASP A 71 -7.51 23.61 11.44
N LEU A 72 -6.65 24.50 10.94
CA LEU A 72 -6.41 24.66 9.50
C LEU A 72 -5.84 23.38 8.87
N ALA A 73 -4.90 22.72 9.53
CA ALA A 73 -4.32 21.47 9.06
C ALA A 73 -5.36 20.35 8.99
N ILE A 74 -6.22 20.22 10.02
CA ILE A 74 -7.32 19.25 10.06
C ILE A 74 -8.30 19.52 8.92
N GLU A 75 -8.68 20.77 8.69
CA GLU A 75 -9.59 21.16 7.62
C GLU A 75 -9.02 20.78 6.24
N LYS A 76 -7.74 21.09 5.99
CA LYS A 76 -7.07 20.75 4.73
C LYS A 76 -6.92 19.25 4.54
N LEU A 77 -6.58 18.50 5.59
CA LEU A 77 -6.52 17.05 5.54
C LEU A 77 -7.88 16.44 5.20
N ARG A 78 -8.97 16.91 5.83
CA ARG A 78 -10.33 16.45 5.51
C ARG A 78 -10.73 16.75 4.07
N ALA A 79 -10.29 17.89 3.52
CA ALA A 79 -10.56 18.27 2.14
C ALA A 79 -9.77 17.41 1.12
N VAL A 80 -8.59 16.90 1.51
CA VAL A 80 -7.73 16.08 0.64
C VAL A 80 -8.03 14.59 0.75
N VAL A 81 -8.64 14.13 1.85
CA VAL A 81 -9.05 12.72 1.98
C VAL A 81 -10.20 12.41 1.01
N PRO A 82 -10.00 11.53 0.00
CA PRO A 82 -11.07 11.11 -0.88
C PRO A 82 -12.14 10.37 -0.07
N SER A 83 -13.43 10.70 -0.28
CA SER A 83 -14.56 10.15 0.47
C SER A 83 -14.67 8.61 0.44
N ALA A 84 -13.94 7.95 -0.47
CA ALA A 84 -13.83 6.49 -0.56
C ALA A 84 -12.91 5.85 0.50
N ALA A 85 -12.13 6.63 1.25
CA ALA A 85 -11.25 6.15 2.32
C ALA A 85 -11.91 6.16 3.72
N LEU A 86 -13.20 6.50 3.82
CA LEU A 86 -13.97 6.21 5.03
C LEU A 86 -14.09 4.69 5.12
N ALA A 87 -13.35 4.11 6.08
CA ALA A 87 -13.26 2.68 6.32
C ALA A 87 -14.62 2.01 6.11
N ALA A 88 -14.64 0.99 5.24
CA ALA A 88 -15.80 0.13 5.07
C ALA A 88 -16.30 -0.30 6.46
N PRO A 89 -17.61 -0.30 6.73
CA PRO A 89 -18.15 -0.69 8.02
C PRO A 89 -17.61 -2.08 8.37
N SER A 90 -16.82 -2.15 9.45
CA SER A 90 -16.32 -3.43 9.96
C SER A 90 -17.52 -4.34 10.23
N PRO A 91 -17.55 -5.56 9.67
CA PRO A 91 -18.67 -6.46 9.87
C PRO A 91 -18.86 -6.73 11.37
N PRO A 92 -20.11 -6.77 11.86
CA PRO A 92 -20.36 -7.01 13.27
C PRO A 92 -19.78 -8.36 13.69
N ILE A 93 -18.96 -8.36 14.75
CA ILE A 93 -18.37 -9.57 15.32
C ILE A 93 -19.52 -10.45 15.83
N ARG A 94 -19.69 -11.64 15.23
CA ARG A 94 -20.68 -12.63 15.67
C ARG A 94 -20.01 -13.61 16.62
N PHE A 95 -20.35 -13.53 17.90
CA PHE A 95 -19.97 -14.57 18.86
C PHE A 95 -20.96 -15.73 18.77
N THR A 96 -20.45 -16.92 18.48
CA THR A 96 -21.25 -18.16 18.55
C THR A 96 -20.82 -18.90 19.80
N LEU A 97 -21.74 -19.01 20.78
CA LEU A 97 -21.49 -19.81 21.97
C LEU A 97 -21.67 -21.29 21.62
N VAL A 98 -20.59 -22.05 21.67
CA VAL A 98 -20.64 -23.51 21.52
C VAL A 98 -20.86 -24.11 22.91
N PRO A 99 -21.97 -24.82 23.17
CA PRO A 99 -22.17 -25.50 24.44
C PRO A 99 -21.15 -26.63 24.57
N VAL A 100 -20.33 -26.57 25.62
CA VAL A 100 -19.42 -27.65 25.99
C VAL A 100 -20.18 -28.66 26.85
N PRO A 101 -20.31 -29.93 26.43
CA PRO A 101 -20.95 -30.95 27.25
C PRO A 101 -20.13 -31.18 28.52
N GLN A 102 -20.76 -31.04 29.67
CA GLN A 102 -20.17 -31.38 30.97
C GLN A 102 -20.32 -32.90 31.15
N SER A 103 -19.20 -33.61 31.26
CA SER A 103 -19.12 -35.03 31.63
C SER A 103 -18.74 -35.18 33.09
#